data_AF-A0A354BNK9-F1
#
_entry.id   AF-A0A354BNK9-F1
#
_cell.length_a   1.000
_cell.length_b   1.000
_cell.length_c   1.000
_cell.angle_alpha   90.00
_cell.angle_beta   90.00
_cell.angle_gamma   90.00
#
_symmetry.space_group_name_H-M   'P 1'
#
loop_
_entity.id
_entity.type
_entity.pdbx_description
1 polymer ?
#
loop_
_entity_poly.entity_id
_entity_poly.type
_entity_poly.pdbx_seq_one_letter_code
_entity_poly.pdbx_strand_id
1 'polypeptide(L)'
;QKELGELDERAEEITEFRKRIKDAKMPEKVLKEAEKQLKRLEKMHPDTAESATVRTYLEWMVELPWSKRSKDNLELKAAAKVLNEDHYDLEKVKERILEYLAVRKLKEKMKGP
;
A
#
# COMPACT_ATOMS: atom_id res chain seq x y z
N GLN A 1 -31.00 -24.80 -10.09
CA GLN A 1 -31.26 -23.56 -9.31
C GLN A 1 -30.08 -23.09 -8.46
N LYS A 2 -29.02 -23.89 -8.20
CA LYS A 2 -27.77 -23.39 -7.58
C LYS A 2 -26.86 -22.59 -8.52
N GLU A 3 -26.79 -22.99 -9.80
CA GLU A 3 -25.85 -22.39 -10.77
C GLU A 3 -26.13 -20.92 -11.13
N LEU A 4 -27.37 -20.45 -10.98
CA LEU A 4 -27.73 -19.04 -11.25
C LEU A 4 -27.26 -18.10 -10.13
N GLY A 5 -27.18 -18.56 -8.89
CA GLY A 5 -26.71 -17.75 -7.76
C GLY A 5 -25.20 -17.58 -7.75
N GLU A 6 -24.45 -18.65 -8.03
CA GLU A 6 -22.97 -18.61 -8.07
C GLU A 6 -22.44 -17.74 -9.22
N LEU A 7 -23.16 -17.66 -10.34
CA LEU A 7 -22.81 -16.76 -11.44
C LEU A 7 -23.00 -15.28 -11.08
N ASP A 8 -24.02 -14.96 -10.27
CA ASP A 8 -24.33 -13.60 -9.85
C ASP A 8 -23.32 -13.11 -8.79
N GLU A 9 -23.04 -13.94 -7.77
CA GLU A 9 -22.03 -13.66 -6.74
C GLU A 9 -20.63 -13.41 -7.35
N ARG A 10 -20.28 -14.18 -8.38
CA ARG A 10 -19.02 -14.00 -9.10
C ARG A 10 -18.99 -12.70 -9.90
N ALA A 11 -20.08 -12.38 -10.59
CA ALA A 11 -20.16 -11.14 -11.36
C ALA A 11 -20.06 -9.91 -10.44
N GLU A 12 -20.65 -10.01 -9.24
CA GLU A 12 -20.55 -9.01 -8.19
C GLU A 12 -19.09 -8.86 -7.69
N GLU A 13 -18.41 -9.97 -7.36
CA GLU A 13 -17.00 -9.97 -6.93
C GLU A 13 -16.08 -9.30 -7.97
N ILE A 14 -16.21 -9.66 -9.24
CA ILE A 14 -15.41 -9.04 -10.33
C ILE A 14 -15.69 -7.55 -10.44
N THR A 15 -16.95 -7.14 -10.27
CA THR A 15 -17.35 -5.73 -10.34
C THR A 15 -16.81 -4.94 -9.16
N GLU A 16 -16.80 -5.52 -7.96
CA GLU A 16 -16.22 -4.93 -6.76
C GLU A 16 -14.71 -4.71 -6.94
N PHE A 17 -13.96 -5.74 -7.35
CA PHE A 17 -12.52 -5.60 -7.60
C PHE A 17 -12.24 -4.54 -8.66
N ARG A 18 -13.03 -4.48 -9.73
CA ARG A 18 -12.88 -3.45 -10.78
C ARG A 18 -13.04 -2.04 -10.21
N LYS A 19 -14.00 -1.84 -9.31
CA LYS A 19 -14.19 -0.55 -8.60
C LYS A 19 -13.02 -0.24 -7.68
N ARG A 20 -12.61 -1.19 -6.84
CA ARG A 20 -11.51 -1.02 -5.87
C ARG A 20 -10.17 -0.73 -6.57
N ILE A 21 -9.88 -1.39 -7.70
CA ILE A 21 -8.69 -1.11 -8.52
C ILE A 21 -8.67 0.33 -9.02
N LYS A 22 -9.82 0.83 -9.50
CA LYS A 22 -9.96 2.21 -9.97
C LYS A 22 -9.75 3.22 -8.83
N ASP A 23 -10.31 2.93 -7.65
CA ASP A 23 -10.24 3.81 -6.48
C ASP A 23 -8.87 3.81 -5.80
N ALA A 24 -8.09 2.73 -5.93
CA ALA A 24 -6.75 2.59 -5.35
C ALA A 24 -5.73 3.60 -5.95
N LYS A 25 -6.00 4.14 -7.15
CA LYS A 25 -5.12 5.08 -7.88
C LYS A 25 -3.70 4.53 -8.04
N MET A 26 -3.63 3.28 -8.53
CA MET A 26 -2.38 2.58 -8.79
C MET A 26 -1.56 3.29 -9.89
N PRO A 27 -0.22 3.25 -9.83
CA PRO A 27 0.63 3.66 -10.95
C PRO A 27 0.33 2.84 -12.21
N GLU A 28 0.55 3.42 -13.39
CA GLU A 28 0.16 2.81 -14.67
C GLU A 28 0.60 1.36 -14.86
N LYS A 29 1.87 1.05 -14.57
CA LYS A 29 2.42 -0.31 -14.69
C LYS A 29 1.70 -1.31 -13.78
N VAL A 30 1.33 -0.86 -12.58
CA VAL A 30 0.67 -1.66 -11.57
C VAL A 30 -0.81 -1.87 -11.94
N LEU A 31 -1.49 -0.80 -12.34
CA LEU A 31 -2.87 -0.85 -12.81
C LEU A 31 -3.03 -1.86 -13.95
N LYS A 32 -2.13 -1.81 -14.94
CA LYS A 32 -2.16 -2.74 -16.08
C LYS A 32 -2.03 -4.21 -15.66
N GLU A 33 -1.18 -4.50 -14.67
CA GLU A 33 -1.03 -5.87 -14.18
C GLU A 33 -2.25 -6.31 -13.34
N ALA A 34 -2.79 -5.43 -12.49
CA ALA A 34 -3.99 -5.72 -11.71
C ALA A 34 -5.20 -6.01 -12.63
N GLU A 35 -5.41 -5.21 -13.69
CA GLU A 35 -6.46 -5.46 -14.68
C GLU A 35 -6.26 -6.77 -15.44
N LYS A 36 -5.02 -7.12 -15.76
CA LYS A 36 -4.68 -8.39 -16.41
C LYS A 36 -5.02 -9.58 -15.51
N GLN A 37 -4.69 -9.51 -14.22
CA GLN A 37 -5.03 -10.57 -13.27
C GLN A 37 -6.54 -10.63 -13.01
N LEU A 38 -7.25 -9.50 -12.97
CA LEU A 38 -8.71 -9.48 -12.86
C LEU A 38 -9.38 -10.17 -14.07
N LYS A 39 -8.93 -9.87 -15.29
CA LYS A 39 -9.41 -10.55 -16.52
C LYS A 39 -9.11 -12.05 -16.51
N ARG A 40 -8.02 -12.46 -15.87
CA ARG A 40 -7.66 -13.87 -15.70
C ARG A 40 -8.62 -14.54 -14.73
N LEU A 41 -8.88 -13.91 -13.58
CA LEU A 41 -9.83 -14.38 -12.57
C LEU A 41 -11.25 -14.54 -13.13
N GLU A 42 -11.69 -13.62 -13.98
CA GLU A 42 -12.99 -13.67 -14.68
C GLU A 42 -13.16 -14.92 -15.59
N LYS A 43 -12.06 -15.54 -16.02
CA LYS A 43 -12.08 -16.74 -16.88
C LYS A 43 -11.77 -18.04 -16.14
N MET A 44 -11.26 -17.98 -14.92
CA MET A 44 -10.90 -19.16 -14.12
C MET A 44 -12.13 -19.92 -13.62
N HIS A 45 -11.97 -21.19 -13.23
CA HIS A 45 -13.00 -21.86 -12.44
C HIS A 45 -12.83 -21.49 -10.96
N PRO A 46 -13.89 -21.07 -10.24
CA PRO A 46 -13.80 -20.53 -8.88
C PRO A 46 -13.17 -21.49 -7.87
N ASP A 47 -13.37 -22.79 -8.04
CA ASP A 47 -12.87 -23.83 -7.13
C ASP A 47 -11.39 -24.21 -7.33
N THR A 48 -10.70 -23.56 -8.26
CA THR A 48 -9.28 -23.83 -8.49
C THR A 48 -8.41 -23.14 -7.46
N ALA A 49 -7.35 -23.82 -6.98
CA ALA A 49 -6.36 -23.22 -6.08
C ALA A 49 -5.70 -21.96 -6.67
N GLU A 50 -5.60 -21.90 -8.00
CA GLU A 50 -5.12 -20.74 -8.74
C GLU A 50 -6.05 -19.52 -8.59
N SER A 51 -7.36 -19.72 -8.67
CA SER A 51 -8.36 -18.65 -8.47
C SER A 51 -8.29 -18.06 -7.07
N ALA A 52 -8.10 -18.89 -6.04
CA ALA A 52 -7.90 -18.41 -4.67
C ALA A 52 -6.63 -17.55 -4.55
N THR A 53 -5.54 -17.96 -5.22
CA THR A 53 -4.27 -17.23 -5.20
C THR A 53 -4.38 -15.88 -5.89
N VAL A 54 -5.06 -15.81 -7.05
CA VAL A 54 -5.27 -14.55 -7.77
C VAL A 54 -6.18 -13.59 -6.99
N ARG A 55 -7.20 -14.10 -6.29
CA ARG A 55 -8.04 -13.28 -5.40
C ARG A 55 -7.24 -12.64 -4.28
N THR A 56 -6.45 -13.43 -3.55
CA THR A 56 -5.59 -12.92 -2.49
C THR A 56 -4.59 -11.89 -3.00
N TYR A 57 -4.03 -12.11 -4.19
CA TYR A 57 -3.15 -11.12 -4.84
C TYR A 57 -3.90 -9.80 -5.11
N LEU A 58 -5.06 -9.86 -5.76
CA LEU A 58 -5.84 -8.67 -6.08
C LEU A 58 -6.27 -7.91 -4.82
N GLU A 59 -6.63 -8.63 -3.76
CA GLU A 59 -6.97 -8.07 -2.45
C GLU A 59 -5.82 -7.20 -1.90
N TRP A 60 -4.62 -7.75 -1.83
CA TRP A 60 -3.44 -6.99 -1.39
C TRP A 60 -3.19 -5.78 -2.28
N MET A 61 -3.30 -5.95 -3.60
CA MET A 61 -3.04 -4.86 -4.53
C MET A 61 -3.99 -3.68 -4.32
N VAL A 62 -5.27 -3.92 -4.04
CA VAL A 62 -6.24 -2.83 -3.84
C VAL A 62 -6.19 -2.21 -2.44
N GLU A 63 -5.70 -2.92 -1.44
CA GLU A 63 -5.54 -2.41 -0.06
C GLU A 63 -4.31 -1.49 0.11
N LEU A 64 -3.29 -1.67 -0.73
CA LEU A 64 -2.06 -0.88 -0.62
C LEU A 64 -2.32 0.63 -0.87
N PRO A 65 -1.72 1.53 -0.06
CA PRO A 65 -1.96 2.97 -0.14
C PRO A 65 -1.16 3.66 -1.26
N TRP A 66 -1.36 3.26 -2.52
CA TRP A 66 -0.59 3.74 -3.69
C TRP A 66 -0.51 5.26 -3.81
N SER A 67 -1.59 5.96 -3.48
CA SER A 67 -1.71 7.41 -3.59
C SER A 67 -1.85 8.13 -2.25
N LYS A 68 -1.90 7.38 -1.14
CA LYS A 68 -2.09 7.95 0.21
C LYS A 68 -0.74 7.97 0.93
N ARG A 69 -0.28 9.16 1.28
CA ARG A 69 0.94 9.37 2.07
C ARG A 69 0.68 10.40 3.16
N SER A 70 1.24 10.17 4.35
CA SER A 70 1.27 11.16 5.41
C SER A 70 2.19 12.33 5.05
N LYS A 71 1.86 13.53 5.54
CA LYS A 71 2.79 14.66 5.45
C LYS A 71 3.92 14.44 6.45
N ASP A 72 5.16 14.43 5.98
CA ASP A 72 6.33 14.33 6.85
C ASP A 72 6.43 15.58 7.74
N ASN A 73 6.69 15.41 9.04
CA ASN A 73 7.01 16.50 9.96
C ASN A 73 8.50 16.46 10.30
N LEU A 74 9.27 17.43 9.78
CA LEU A 74 10.73 17.51 9.95
C LEU A 74 11.13 18.66 10.90
N GLU A 75 10.29 18.97 11.89
CA GLU A 75 10.63 19.96 12.91
C GLU A 75 11.61 19.39 13.94
N LEU A 76 12.88 19.81 13.86
CA LEU A 76 13.94 19.32 14.75
C LEU A 76 13.70 19.62 16.23
N LYS A 77 13.07 20.76 16.56
CA LYS A 77 12.77 21.12 17.96
C LYS A 77 11.73 20.17 18.56
N ALA A 78 10.67 19.89 17.82
CA ALA A 78 9.66 18.92 18.22
C ALA A 78 10.27 17.51 18.36
N ALA A 79 11.10 17.09 17.39
CA ALA A 79 11.79 15.81 17.45
C ALA A 79 12.71 15.69 18.67
N ALA A 80 13.52 16.70 18.96
CA ALA A 80 14.41 16.71 20.14
C ALA A 80 13.63 16.64 21.46
N LYS A 81 12.49 17.35 21.54
CA LYS A 81 11.61 17.30 22.70
C LYS A 81 11.08 15.88 22.94
N VAL A 82 10.49 15.26 21.91
CA VAL A 82 9.96 13.89 22.00
C VAL A 82 11.06 12.89 22.35
N LEU A 83 12.24 13.01 21.74
CA LEU A 83 13.38 12.13 22.06
C LEU A 83 13.79 12.22 23.54
N ASN A 84 13.78 13.43 24.11
CA ASN A 84 14.15 13.64 25.51
C ASN A 84 13.03 13.26 26.50
N GLU A 85 11.77 13.35 26.10
CA GLU A 85 10.62 12.94 26.91
C GLU A 85 10.50 11.40 26.96
N ASP A 86 10.65 10.73 25.83
CA ASP A 86 10.41 9.29 25.72
C ASP A 86 11.64 8.44 26.10
N HIS A 87 12.85 9.04 26.11
CA HIS A 87 14.10 8.31 26.35
C HIS A 87 15.04 9.09 27.29
N TYR A 88 15.45 8.43 28.37
CA TYR A 88 16.50 8.93 29.27
C TYR A 88 17.90 8.59 28.71
N ASP A 89 18.88 9.49 28.86
CA ASP A 89 20.24 9.35 28.30
C ASP A 89 20.24 9.25 26.75
N LEU A 90 21.18 8.54 26.14
CA LEU A 90 21.35 8.32 24.70
C LEU A 90 21.74 9.58 23.91
N GLU A 91 22.49 10.51 24.51
CA GLU A 91 22.86 11.79 23.88
C GLU A 91 23.47 11.60 22.48
N LYS A 92 24.45 10.69 22.34
CA LYS A 92 25.09 10.39 21.05
C LYS A 92 24.14 9.84 20.00
N VAL A 93 23.13 9.07 20.41
CA VAL A 93 22.16 8.47 19.47
C VAL A 93 21.12 9.51 19.08
N LYS A 94 20.62 10.30 20.04
CA LYS A 94 19.68 11.39 19.80
C LYS A 94 20.26 12.44 18.87
N GLU A 95 21.52 12.84 19.10
CA GLU A 95 22.25 13.77 18.23
C GLU A 95 22.30 13.23 16.79
N ARG A 96 22.63 11.96 16.60
CA ARG A 96 22.69 11.34 15.27
C ARG A 96 21.33 11.23 14.57
N ILE A 97 20.25 10.99 15.31
CA ILE A 97 18.89 11.03 14.76
C ILE A 97 18.54 12.45 14.30
N LEU A 98 18.87 13.47 15.11
CA LEU A 98 18.63 14.87 14.77
C LEU A 98 19.46 15.33 13.57
N GLU A 99 20.72 14.91 13.47
CA GLU A 99 21.58 15.13 12.30
C GLU A 99 20.95 14.53 11.03
N TYR A 100 20.48 13.29 11.10
CA TYR A 100 19.81 12.63 9.99
C TYR A 100 18.55 13.39 9.56
N LEU A 101 17.71 13.81 10.51
CA LEU A 101 16.53 14.62 10.24
C LEU A 101 16.89 16.00 9.66
N ALA A 102 17.99 16.60 10.09
CA ALA A 102 18.48 17.88 9.58
C ALA A 102 18.92 17.76 8.12
N VAL A 103 19.63 16.69 7.77
CA VAL A 103 20.01 16.38 6.38
C VAL A 103 18.76 16.11 5.54
N ARG A 104 17.79 15.34 6.05
CA ARG A 104 16.50 15.08 5.37
C ARG A 104 15.69 16.34 5.15
N LYS A 105 15.74 17.30 6.07
CA LYS A 105 15.10 18.62 5.93
C LYS A 105 15.74 19.46 4.82
N LEU A 106 17.05 19.37 4.64
CA LEU A 106 17.79 20.10 3.60
C LEU A 106 17.69 19.44 2.22
N LYS A 107 17.53 18.11 2.15
CA LYS A 107 17.41 17.35 0.90
C LYS A 107 16.00 16.75 0.77
N GLU A 108 15.11 17.43 0.02
CA GLU A 108 13.75 16.92 -0.27
C GLU A 108 13.74 15.58 -1.03
N LYS A 109 14.78 15.30 -1.82
CA LYS A 109 15.00 14.02 -2.50
C LYS A 109 16.42 13.54 -2.22
N MET A 110 16.60 12.71 -1.20
CA MET A 110 17.76 11.82 -1.19
C MET A 110 17.54 10.72 -2.24
N LYS A 111 18.45 10.62 -3.22
CA LYS A 111 18.84 9.28 -3.67
C LYS A 111 19.52 8.64 -2.46
N GLY A 112 19.01 7.48 -2.02
CA GLY A 112 19.61 6.72 -0.93
C GLY A 112 21.05 6.32 -1.28
N PRO A 113 21.76 5.61 -0.39
CA PRO A 113 22.83 4.75 -0.87
C PRO A 113 22.30 3.80 -1.97
#